data_AF-A0AAD5X8T5-F1
#
_entry.id   AF-A0AAD5X8T5-F1
#
_cell.length_a   1.000
_cell.length_b   1.000
_cell.length_c   1.000
_cell.angle_alpha   90.00
_cell.angle_beta   90.00
_cell.angle_gamma   90.00
#
_symmetry.space_group_name_H-M   'P 1'
#
loop_
_entity.id
_entity.type
_entity.pdbx_description
1 polymer ?
#
loop_
_entity_poly.entity_id
_entity_poly.type
_entity_poly.pdbx_seq_one_letter_code
_entity_poly.pdbx_strand_id
1 'polypeptide(L)'
;MQGIVRKVYIPIIDVTTNRPVEKFTFQIRSLVAGLTDEALRNYETTINGADVETYLRSFLLKISVCDSMLTPNPPECIFAIMMELEESVDQPSSAQQEWPWVHGEESEITVPQPSLVPLKTMDAGILKMQLFVEEADEKSIPASQTSLVSDRGKDPI
;
A
#
# COMPACT_ATOMS: atom_id res chain seq x y z
N MET A 1 -1.35 -0.87 22.61
CA MET A 1 -1.32 -1.45 21.25
C MET A 1 0.08 -1.31 20.73
N GLN A 2 0.76 -2.42 20.43
CA GLN A 2 2.17 -2.40 20.06
C GLN A 2 2.30 -2.11 18.56
N GLY A 3 3.02 -1.05 18.20
CA GLY A 3 3.23 -0.58 16.82
C GLY A 3 4.22 -1.48 16.06
N ILE A 4 3.84 -2.74 15.85
CA ILE A 4 4.71 -3.79 15.29
C ILE A 4 4.68 -3.87 13.77
N VAL A 5 3.71 -3.22 13.11
CA VAL A 5 3.55 -3.26 11.65
C VAL A 5 4.33 -2.10 11.02
N ARG A 6 5.29 -2.43 10.16
CA ARG A 6 6.12 -1.46 9.42
C ARG A 6 5.54 -1.14 8.05
N LYS A 7 5.00 -2.15 7.37
CA LYS A 7 4.32 -1.96 6.08
C LYS A 7 3.11 -2.85 5.95
N VAL A 8 2.11 -2.36 5.24
CA VAL A 8 1.01 -3.17 4.72
C VAL A 8 1.12 -3.17 3.20
N TYR A 9 1.07 -4.35 2.61
CA TYR A 9 1.12 -4.58 1.18
C TYR A 9 -0.24 -5.06 0.69
N ILE A 10 -0.68 -4.51 -0.44
CA ILE A 10 -1.79 -5.03 -1.22
C ILE A 10 -1.25 -5.32 -2.62
N PRO A 11 -0.68 -6.53 -2.85
CA PRO A 11 -0.31 -6.96 -4.18
C PRO A 11 -1.56 -7.26 -5.00
N ILE A 12 -1.55 -6.81 -6.25
CA ILE A 12 -2.52 -7.17 -7.29
C ILE A 12 -1.83 -8.21 -8.17
N ILE A 13 -2.40 -9.41 -8.25
CA ILE A 13 -1.77 -10.59 -8.82
C ILE A 13 -2.55 -10.99 -10.07
N ASP A 14 -1.85 -11.12 -11.20
CA ASP A 14 -2.42 -11.71 -12.42
C ASP A 14 -2.57 -13.22 -12.22
N VAL A 15 -3.79 -13.74 -12.33
CA VAL A 15 -4.11 -15.16 -12.13
C VAL A 15 -3.45 -16.05 -13.18
N THR A 16 -3.20 -15.55 -14.39
CA THR A 16 -2.60 -16.32 -15.49
C THR A 16 -1.13 -16.61 -15.23
N THR A 17 -0.39 -15.60 -14.78
CA THR A 17 1.05 -15.73 -14.51
C THR A 17 1.35 -16.05 -13.05
N ASN A 18 0.35 -15.88 -12.17
CA ASN A 18 0.48 -15.93 -10.72
C ASN A 18 1.60 -15.02 -10.20
N ARG A 19 1.67 -13.80 -10.75
CA ARG A 19 2.70 -12.79 -10.40
C ARG A 19 2.07 -11.45 -10.05
N PRO A 20 2.64 -10.70 -9.08
CA PRO A 20 2.23 -9.33 -8.81
C PRO A 20 2.48 -8.43 -10.02
N VAL A 21 1.44 -7.74 -10.49
CA VAL A 21 1.50 -6.71 -11.55
C VAL A 21 1.48 -5.30 -10.98
N GLU A 22 0.92 -5.14 -9.78
CA GLU A 22 0.99 -3.93 -8.98
C GLU A 22 1.18 -4.30 -7.50
N LYS A 23 1.78 -3.42 -6.71
CA LYS A 23 1.80 -3.53 -5.25
C LYS A 23 1.61 -2.18 -4.60
N PHE A 24 0.48 -2.00 -3.93
CA PHE A 24 0.24 -0.85 -3.07
C PHE A 24 0.94 -1.07 -1.74
N THR A 25 1.84 -0.15 -1.38
CA THR A 25 2.59 -0.22 -0.12
C THR A 25 2.19 0.95 0.77
N PHE A 26 1.58 0.63 1.91
CA PHE A 26 1.39 1.56 3.01
C PHE A 26 2.57 1.39 3.96
N GLN A 27 3.55 2.28 3.84
CA GLN A 27 4.69 2.32 4.76
C GLN A 27 4.35 3.17 5.97
N ILE A 28 4.38 2.55 7.14
CA ILE A 28 4.05 3.17 8.42
C ILE A 28 5.34 3.34 9.21
N ARG A 29 5.61 4.57 9.64
CA ARG A 29 6.69 4.86 10.58
C ARG A 29 6.08 5.52 11.80
N SER A 30 5.99 4.75 12.87
CA SER A 30 5.67 5.27 14.19
C SER A 30 6.94 5.79 14.84
N LEU A 31 6.94 7.07 15.24
CA LEU A 31 8.02 7.63 16.07
C LEU A 31 7.74 7.42 17.57
N VAL A 32 6.73 6.61 17.90
CA VAL A 32 6.32 6.35 19.28
C VAL A 32 7.19 5.30 19.94
N ALA A 33 7.76 4.38 19.16
CA ALA A 33 8.71 3.38 19.65
C ALA A 33 10.00 4.08 20.13
N GLY A 34 10.17 4.16 21.46
CA GLY A 34 11.32 4.81 22.11
C GLY A 34 11.01 6.09 22.88
N LEU A 35 9.75 6.55 22.91
CA LEU A 35 9.33 7.65 23.76
C LEU A 35 9.11 7.18 25.20
N THR A 36 9.54 7.98 26.18
CA THR A 36 9.26 7.73 27.62
C THR A 36 7.77 7.89 27.91
N ASP A 37 7.27 7.24 28.96
CA ASP A 37 5.86 7.35 29.41
C ASP A 37 5.43 8.80 29.69
N GLU A 38 6.36 9.65 30.14
CA GLU A 38 6.13 11.08 30.33
C GLU A 38 5.97 11.83 29.01
N ALA A 39 6.77 11.48 28.00
CA ALA A 39 6.66 12.05 26.68
C ALA A 39 5.32 11.61 26.06
N LEU A 40 4.97 10.31 26.13
CA LEU A 40 3.68 9.75 25.68
C LEU A 40 2.46 10.49 26.25
N ARG A 41 2.44 10.78 27.55
CA ARG A 41 1.35 11.53 28.22
C ARG A 41 1.25 12.97 27.73
N ASN A 42 2.36 13.60 27.40
CA ASN A 42 2.38 14.94 26.80
C ASN A 42 1.99 14.93 25.30
N TYR A 43 1.95 13.77 24.63
CA TYR A 43 1.61 13.66 23.21
C TYR A 43 0.13 13.38 22.93
N GLU A 44 -0.63 12.83 23.88
CA GLU A 44 -2.10 12.70 23.74
C GLU A 44 -2.78 14.06 23.45
N THR A 45 -2.10 15.18 23.73
CA THR A 45 -2.54 16.54 23.42
C THR A 45 -2.02 17.10 22.09
N THR A 46 -1.11 16.40 21.39
CA THR A 46 -0.41 16.92 20.20
C THR A 46 -0.98 16.39 18.88
N ILE A 47 -1.50 15.15 18.83
CA ILE A 47 -2.21 14.68 17.63
C ILE A 47 -3.65 15.18 17.68
N ASN A 48 -3.95 16.16 16.84
CA ASN A 48 -5.33 16.51 16.54
C ASN A 48 -5.96 15.41 15.66
N GLY A 49 -6.94 14.69 16.20
CA GLY A 49 -7.66 13.64 15.47
C GLY A 49 -8.29 14.11 14.16
N ALA A 50 -8.71 15.38 14.09
CA ALA A 50 -9.26 15.96 12.85
C ALA A 50 -8.19 16.11 11.75
N ASP A 51 -6.94 16.35 12.13
CA ASP A 51 -5.84 16.43 11.17
C ASP A 51 -5.50 15.03 10.63
N VAL A 52 -5.46 14.02 11.50
CA VAL A 52 -5.29 12.62 11.07
C VAL A 52 -6.42 12.18 10.15
N GLU A 53 -7.67 12.47 10.49
CA GLU A 53 -8.82 12.18 9.63
C GLU A 53 -8.69 12.85 8.26
N THR A 54 -8.30 14.12 8.25
CA THR A 54 -8.07 14.88 7.01
C THR A 54 -6.96 14.26 6.17
N TYR A 55 -5.85 13.85 6.80
CA TYR A 55 -4.78 13.15 6.11
C TYR A 55 -5.25 11.81 5.54
N LEU A 56 -5.92 10.96 6.32
CA LEU A 56 -6.43 9.67 5.86
C LEU A 56 -7.40 9.84 4.69
N ARG A 57 -8.30 10.83 4.75
CA ARG A 57 -9.19 11.18 3.64
C ARG A 57 -8.40 11.53 2.38
N SER A 58 -7.27 12.22 2.50
CA SER A 58 -6.41 12.54 1.36
C SER A 58 -5.73 11.32 0.72
N PHE A 59 -5.45 10.25 1.48
CA PHE A 59 -5.00 8.97 0.91
C PHE A 59 -6.12 8.33 0.09
N LEU A 60 -7.34 8.28 0.62
CA LEU A 60 -8.50 7.73 -0.09
C LEU A 60 -8.77 8.47 -1.40
N LEU A 61 -8.67 9.81 -1.39
CA LEU A 61 -8.81 10.62 -2.60
C LEU A 61 -7.74 10.31 -3.65
N LYS A 62 -6.50 10.05 -3.22
CA LYS A 62 -5.42 9.66 -4.14
C LYS A 62 -5.61 8.27 -4.71
N ILE A 63 -6.13 7.33 -3.92
CA ILE A 63 -6.50 5.98 -4.38
C ILE A 63 -7.65 6.07 -5.39
N SER A 64 -8.67 6.90 -5.16
CA SER A 64 -9.83 6.98 -6.04
C SER A 64 -9.54 7.52 -7.45
N VAL A 65 -8.35 8.11 -7.67
CA VAL A 65 -7.93 8.68 -8.96
C VAL A 65 -6.62 8.10 -9.47
N CYS A 66 -6.08 7.05 -8.83
CA CYS A 66 -4.78 6.49 -9.21
C CYS A 66 -4.81 5.70 -10.51
N ASP A 67 -5.98 5.30 -10.99
CA ASP A 67 -6.19 4.72 -12.31
C ASP A 67 -5.68 5.60 -13.45
N SER A 68 -5.71 6.93 -13.27
CA SER A 68 -5.16 7.88 -14.25
C SER A 68 -3.62 7.94 -14.26
N MET A 69 -2.97 7.42 -13.22
CA MET A 69 -1.51 7.42 -13.04
C MET A 69 -0.88 6.05 -13.32
N LEU A 70 -1.69 5.00 -13.41
CA LEU A 70 -1.29 3.62 -13.59
C LEU A 70 -1.79 3.11 -14.95
N THR A 71 -1.11 2.11 -15.49
CA THR A 71 -1.55 1.39 -16.68
C THR A 71 -2.64 0.37 -16.33
N PRO A 72 -3.58 0.06 -17.24
CA PRO A 72 -4.62 -0.93 -16.97
C PRO A 72 -4.04 -2.30 -16.59
N ASN A 73 -4.61 -2.93 -15.56
CA ASN A 73 -4.24 -4.29 -15.18
C ASN A 73 -4.75 -5.32 -16.21
N PRO A 74 -4.07 -6.48 -16.34
CA PRO A 74 -4.60 -7.62 -17.08
C PRO A 74 -5.99 -8.03 -16.58
N PRO A 75 -6.80 -8.70 -17.41
CA PRO A 75 -8.07 -9.26 -16.93
C PRO A 75 -7.83 -10.27 -15.81
N GLU A 76 -8.83 -10.41 -14.93
CA GLU A 76 -8.83 -11.45 -13.88
C GLU A 76 -7.63 -11.36 -12.92
N CYS A 77 -7.44 -10.19 -12.31
CA CYS A 77 -6.52 -10.05 -11.18
C CYS A 77 -7.21 -10.40 -9.85
N ILE A 78 -6.44 -10.93 -8.91
CA ILE A 78 -6.82 -11.10 -7.50
C ILE A 78 -5.95 -10.20 -6.61
N PHE A 79 -6.28 -10.10 -5.33
CA PHE A 79 -5.45 -9.42 -4.35
C PHE A 79 -5.31 -10.21 -3.06
N ALA A 80 -4.24 -9.92 -2.33
CA ALA A 80 -4.04 -10.37 -0.96
C ALA A 80 -3.74 -9.16 -0.05
N ILE A 81 -3.72 -9.38 1.26
CA ILE A 81 -3.25 -8.39 2.24
C ILE A 81 -2.09 -9.03 2.99
N MET A 82 -0.93 -8.39 2.94
CA MET A 82 0.29 -8.85 3.60
C MET A 82 0.86 -7.76 4.50
N MET A 83 1.58 -8.14 5.54
CA MET A 83 2.13 -7.20 6.52
C MET A 83 3.60 -7.53 6.79
N GLU A 84 4.46 -6.50 6.75
CA GLU A 84 5.84 -6.56 7.23
C GLU A 84 5.85 -6.10 8.69
N LEU A 85 6.28 -6.99 9.60
CA LEU A 85 6.45 -6.67 11.02
C LEU A 85 7.88 -6.18 11.30
N GLU A 86 8.07 -5.50 12.44
CA GLU A 86 9.39 -5.19 12.97
C GLU A 86 10.18 -6.47 13.31
N GLU A 87 11.49 -6.48 13.06
CA GLU A 87 12.36 -7.67 13.15
C GLU A 87 12.41 -8.31 14.54
N SER A 88 12.09 -7.55 15.60
CA SER A 88 12.15 -7.98 17.00
C SER A 88 10.89 -8.68 17.51
N VAL A 89 9.91 -8.95 16.65
CA VAL A 89 8.59 -9.44 17.05
C VAL A 89 8.44 -10.90 16.66
N ASP A 90 8.30 -11.77 17.66
CA ASP A 90 7.91 -13.16 17.46
C ASP A 90 6.55 -13.20 16.73
N GLN A 91 6.43 -14.16 15.81
CA GLN A 91 5.27 -14.30 14.94
C GLN A 91 3.98 -14.29 15.75
N PRO A 92 2.96 -13.49 15.36
CA PRO A 92 1.68 -13.49 16.06
C PRO A 92 1.09 -14.90 16.03
N SER A 93 0.68 -15.42 17.20
CA SER A 93 0.11 -16.76 17.32
C SER A 93 -1.30 -16.81 16.71
N SER A 94 -1.38 -16.84 15.39
CA SER A 94 -2.63 -16.87 14.61
C SER A 94 -3.26 -18.25 14.51
N ALA A 95 -2.55 -19.31 14.95
CA ALA A 95 -2.93 -20.72 14.76
C ALA A 95 -4.28 -21.13 15.36
N GLN A 96 -4.88 -20.30 16.24
CA GLN A 96 -6.15 -20.56 16.92
C GLN A 96 -7.29 -19.66 16.43
N GLN A 97 -7.08 -18.87 15.38
CA GLN A 97 -8.09 -17.97 14.82
C GLN A 97 -8.88 -18.65 13.70
N GLU A 98 -10.15 -18.25 13.50
CA GLU A 98 -10.99 -18.72 12.37
C GLU A 98 -10.38 -18.38 10.99
N TRP A 99 -9.57 -17.32 10.95
CA TRP A 99 -8.85 -16.84 9.75
C TRP A 99 -7.36 -16.70 10.09
N PRO A 100 -6.59 -17.80 10.04
CA PRO A 100 -5.20 -17.78 10.48
C PRO A 100 -4.34 -16.99 9.49
N TRP A 101 -3.56 -16.05 10.01
CA TRP A 101 -2.45 -15.46 9.27
C TRP A 101 -1.36 -16.49 9.05
N VAL A 102 -0.86 -16.60 7.83
CA VAL A 102 0.26 -17.48 7.45
C VAL A 102 1.45 -16.64 7.00
N HIS A 103 2.61 -17.28 6.94
CA HIS A 103 3.80 -16.65 6.36
C HIS A 103 3.59 -16.40 4.88
N GLY A 104 3.73 -15.14 4.48
CA GLY A 104 3.79 -14.79 3.07
C GLY A 104 5.17 -15.09 2.50
N GLU A 105 5.22 -15.40 1.22
CA GLU A 105 6.47 -15.55 0.47
C GLU A 105 6.86 -14.23 -0.20
N GLU A 106 8.15 -13.99 -0.37
CA GLU A 106 8.64 -12.77 -1.05
C GLU A 106 8.16 -12.68 -2.51
N SER A 107 7.96 -13.83 -3.15
CA SER A 107 7.39 -13.97 -4.50
C SER A 107 5.98 -13.36 -4.62
N GLU A 108 5.20 -13.35 -3.55
CA GLU A 108 3.81 -12.85 -3.53
C GLU A 108 3.74 -11.31 -3.51
N ILE A 109 4.86 -10.63 -3.21
CA ILE A 109 4.96 -9.16 -3.20
C ILE A 109 6.03 -8.61 -4.15
N THR A 110 6.83 -9.46 -4.79
CA THR A 110 7.87 -8.99 -5.70
C THR A 110 7.28 -8.67 -7.07
N VAL A 111 7.21 -7.38 -7.39
CA VAL A 111 6.83 -6.90 -8.72
C VAL A 111 8.07 -6.93 -9.62
N PRO A 112 8.05 -7.61 -10.78
CA PRO A 112 9.19 -7.68 -11.68
C PRO A 112 9.41 -6.34 -12.38
N GLN A 113 10.65 -5.83 -12.35
CA GLN A 113 11.05 -4.56 -12.98
C GLN A 113 10.05 -3.42 -12.70
N PRO A 114 9.92 -3.00 -11.43
CA PRO A 114 8.87 -2.07 -11.06
C PRO A 114 9.24 -0.62 -11.39
N SER A 115 8.28 0.10 -11.94
CA SER A 115 8.22 1.56 -11.86
C SER A 115 7.57 1.97 -10.54
N LEU A 116 8.08 3.04 -9.92
CA LEU A 116 7.59 3.53 -8.63
C LEU A 116 6.66 4.74 -8.85
N VAL A 117 5.41 4.63 -8.39
CA VAL A 117 4.39 5.68 -8.48
C VAL A 117 3.99 6.16 -7.08
N PRO A 118 4.52 7.30 -6.60
CA PRO A 118 4.16 7.85 -5.30
C PRO A 118 2.73 8.42 -5.33
N LEU A 119 1.88 8.01 -4.39
CA LEU A 119 0.50 8.51 -4.31
C LEU A 119 0.34 9.60 -3.25
N LYS A 120 0.76 9.33 -2.01
CA LYS A 120 0.57 10.26 -0.90
C LYS A 120 1.57 10.04 0.22
N THR A 121 1.89 11.11 0.94
CA THR A 121 2.66 11.07 2.19
C THR A 121 1.97 11.97 3.22
N MET A 122 2.04 11.55 4.48
CA MET A 122 1.58 12.27 5.66
C MET A 122 2.70 12.27 6.70
N ASP A 123 2.83 13.41 7.37
CA ASP A 123 3.60 13.56 8.60
C ASP A 123 2.70 14.23 9.64
N ALA A 124 2.18 13.43 10.57
CA ALA A 124 1.39 13.90 11.70
C ALA A 124 2.26 13.98 12.98
N GLY A 125 3.55 14.25 12.82
CA GLY A 125 4.53 14.29 13.91
C GLY A 125 4.94 12.88 14.32
N ILE A 126 4.12 12.21 15.14
CA ILE A 126 4.48 10.89 15.69
C ILE A 126 4.05 9.71 14.80
N LEU A 127 3.21 9.98 13.81
CA LEU A 127 2.82 9.03 12.77
C LEU A 127 3.20 9.60 11.42
N LYS A 128 4.14 8.94 10.75
CA LYS A 128 4.44 9.20 9.34
C LYS A 128 3.95 8.03 8.52
N MET A 129 3.29 8.33 7.41
CA MET A 129 2.77 7.30 6.51
C MET A 129 3.03 7.69 5.07
N GLN A 130 3.45 6.73 4.27
CA GLN A 130 3.62 6.88 2.83
C GLN A 130 2.81 5.80 2.11
N LEU A 131 2.18 6.19 1.01
CA LEU A 131 1.50 5.32 0.08
C LEU A 131 2.13 5.51 -1.30
N PHE A 132 2.60 4.42 -1.86
CA PHE A 132 3.13 4.33 -3.21
C PHE A 132 2.76 2.99 -3.84
N VAL A 133 2.80 2.95 -5.16
CA VAL A 133 2.55 1.74 -5.95
C VAL A 133 3.85 1.38 -6.66
N GLU A 134 4.23 0.11 -6.58
CA GLU A 134 5.19 -0.49 -7.51
C GLU A 134 4.37 -1.12 -8.64
N GLU A 135 4.60 -0.71 -9.87
CA GLU A 135 3.87 -1.15 -11.06
C GLU A 135 4.83 -1.86 -12.02
N ALA A 136 4.47 -3.05 -12.50
CA ALA A 136 5.27 -3.76 -13.49
C ALA A 136 5.33 -2.97 -14.80
N ASP A 137 6.54 -2.76 -15.33
CA ASP A 137 6.75 -2.02 -16.59
C ASP A 137 6.00 -2.64 -17.79
N GLU A 138 5.84 -3.98 -17.78
CA GLU A 138 5.11 -4.72 -18.81
C GLU A 138 3.98 -5.55 -18.18
N LYS A 139 2.74 -5.10 -18.38
CA LYS A 139 1.53 -5.86 -18.04
C LYS A 139 1.01 -6.58 -19.29
N SER A 140 0.62 -7.84 -19.15
CA SER A 140 0.04 -8.68 -20.21
C SER A 140 -1.39 -8.26 -20.54
N ILE A 141 -1.58 -7.11 -21.20
CA ILE A 141 -2.90 -6.62 -21.60
C ILE A 141 -3.33 -7.32 -22.91
N PRO A 142 -4.49 -8.00 -22.96
CA PRO A 142 -5.02 -8.55 -24.21
C PRO A 142 -5.34 -7.45 -25.23
N ALA A 143 -5.03 -7.69 -26.50
CA ALA A 143 -5.20 -6.73 -27.60
C ALA A 143 -6.65 -6.19 -27.78
N SER A 144 -7.65 -6.85 -27.20
CA SER A 144 -9.05 -6.41 -27.20
C SER A 144 -9.34 -5.18 -26.33
N GLN A 145 -8.43 -4.80 -25.42
CA GLN A 145 -8.58 -3.62 -24.55
C GLN A 145 -7.73 -2.41 -24.99
N THR A 146 -6.80 -2.60 -25.94
CA THR A 146 -5.91 -1.54 -26.43
C THR A 146 -6.64 -0.45 -27.22
N SER A 147 -7.83 -0.74 -27.75
CA SER A 147 -8.64 0.18 -28.58
C SER A 147 -9.38 1.27 -27.80
N LEU A 148 -9.47 1.19 -26.46
CA LEU A 148 -10.15 2.17 -25.62
C LEU A 148 -9.22 3.27 -25.07
N VAL A 149 -7.90 3.11 -25.22
CA VAL A 149 -6.88 4.03 -24.67
C VAL A 149 -6.45 5.08 -25.71
N SER A 150 -6.56 4.79 -27.01
CA SER A 150 -6.10 5.69 -28.09
C SER A 150 -7.00 6.91 -28.34
N ASP A 151 -8.20 6.98 -27.75
CA ASP A 151 -9.20 8.00 -28.11
C ASP A 151 -9.32 9.15 -27.11
N ARG A 152 -8.45 9.19 -26.09
CA ARG A 152 -8.37 10.31 -25.13
C ARG A 152 -7.12 11.15 -25.33
N GLY A 153 -7.24 12.11 -26.24
CA GLY A 153 -6.61 13.42 -26.09
C GLY A 153 -5.33 13.67 -26.90
N LYS A 154 -5.50 13.99 -28.17
CA LYS A 154 -4.57 14.88 -28.87
C LYS A 154 -5.34 15.79 -29.82
N ASP A 155 -6.16 16.66 -29.25
CA ASP A 155 -6.69 17.81 -29.98
C ASP A 155 -5.65 18.95 -29.92
N PRO A 156 -5.07 19.37 -31.06
CA PRO A 156 -4.19 20.54 -31.08
C PRO A 156 -5.00 21.83 -30.94
N ILE A 157 -4.48 22.77 -30.16
CA ILE A 157 -4.86 24.19 -30.17
C ILE A 157 -4.31 24.83 -31.44
#